data_AF-A0AAE3Y5B9-F1
#
_entry.id   AF-A0AAE3Y5B9-F1
#
_cell.length_a   1.000
_cell.length_b   1.000
_cell.length_c   1.000
_cell.angle_alpha   90.00
_cell.angle_beta   90.00
_cell.angle_gamma   90.00
#
_symmetry.space_group_name_H-M   'P 1'
#
loop_
_entity.id
_entity.type
_entity.pdbx_description
1 polymer ?
#
loop_
_entity_poly.entity_id
_entity_poly.type
_entity_poly.pdbx_seq_one_letter_code
_entity_poly.pdbx_strand_id
1 'polypeptide(L)'
;MLDFFDKIIELINHYGTTGILLCSFYIVYKIITASSSKWSEREQSYCILLENLGAWQNSLTDRLNYYQEPGSWHSEDPKSSSFQENQLKGVVAYENIRKQMSVSRIYLSNNSRNVVEKLLSDYWYISEHKAVCTGDYLNLTLREVQKAYDVLLNEAKKDLSKSKQLKFIQKLVSQNE
;
A
#
# COMPACT_ATOMS: atom_id res chain seq x y z
N MET A 1 -31.27 -1.41 18.65
CA MET A 1 -31.14 0.02 18.29
C MET A 1 -32.09 0.89 19.11
N LEU A 2 -33.37 0.52 19.27
CA LEU A 2 -34.34 1.24 20.13
C LEU A 2 -33.89 1.37 21.61
N ASP A 3 -33.39 0.28 22.22
CA ASP A 3 -32.86 0.31 23.61
C ASP A 3 -31.70 1.29 23.86
N PHE A 4 -30.94 1.64 22.82
CA PHE A 4 -29.83 2.58 22.95
C PHE A 4 -30.32 4.03 22.94
N PHE A 5 -31.38 4.31 22.18
CA PHE A 5 -32.01 5.63 22.15
C PHE A 5 -32.77 5.90 23.45
N ASP A 6 -33.46 4.91 24.01
CA ASP A 6 -34.20 5.08 25.28
C ASP A 6 -33.25 5.37 26.45
N LYS A 7 -32.11 4.67 26.53
CA LYS A 7 -31.06 4.97 27.52
C LYS A 7 -30.43 6.35 27.35
N ILE A 8 -30.27 6.82 26.12
CA ILE A 8 -29.77 8.16 25.84
C ILE A 8 -30.79 9.21 26.30
N ILE A 9 -32.08 9.00 26.01
CA ILE A 9 -33.17 9.91 26.44
C ILE A 9 -33.28 9.97 27.96
N GLU A 10 -33.09 8.84 28.65
CA GLU A 10 -33.11 8.78 30.11
C GLU A 10 -31.91 9.53 30.74
N LEU A 11 -30.72 9.39 30.15
CA LEU A 11 -29.52 10.16 30.54
C LEU A 11 -29.65 11.66 30.25
N ILE A 12 -30.31 12.04 29.15
CA ILE A 12 -30.64 13.43 28.79
C ILE A 12 -31.53 14.07 29.85
N ASN A 13 -32.57 13.35 30.29
CA ASN A 13 -33.51 13.83 31.28
C ASN A 13 -32.88 13.95 32.68
N HIS A 14 -31.89 13.11 33.00
CA HIS A 14 -31.30 13.08 34.33
C HIS A 14 -30.09 14.02 34.52
N TYR A 15 -29.30 14.26 33.46
CA TYR A 15 -28.07 15.06 33.52
C TYR A 15 -28.09 16.33 32.65
N GLY A 16 -29.15 16.56 31.87
CA GLY A 16 -29.29 17.72 30.99
C GLY A 16 -28.29 17.72 29.81
N THR A 17 -28.09 18.89 29.19
CA THR A 17 -27.24 19.05 27.99
C THR A 17 -25.77 18.70 28.23
N THR A 18 -25.28 18.76 29.48
CA THR A 18 -23.91 18.38 29.87
C THR A 18 -23.68 16.87 29.78
N GLY A 19 -24.67 16.04 30.09
CA GLY A 19 -24.61 14.58 29.90
C GLY A 19 -24.49 14.19 28.42
N ILE A 20 -25.19 14.91 27.53
CA ILE A 20 -25.11 14.71 26.07
C ILE A 20 -23.72 15.08 25.55
N LEU A 21 -23.18 16.21 26.01
CA LEU A 21 -21.85 16.66 25.63
C LEU A 21 -20.77 15.65 26.04
N LEU A 22 -20.84 15.11 27.26
CA LEU A 22 -19.92 14.05 27.72
C LEU A 22 -20.05 12.76 26.91
N CYS A 23 -21.27 12.29 26.64
CA CYS A 23 -21.47 11.09 25.82
C CYS A 23 -20.99 11.26 24.37
N SER A 24 -21.25 12.42 23.77
CA SER A 24 -20.78 12.73 22.42
C SER A 24 -19.26 12.87 22.36
N PHE A 25 -18.63 13.48 23.36
CA PHE A 25 -17.17 13.51 23.50
C PHE A 25 -16.57 12.11 23.62
N TYR A 26 -17.17 11.24 24.45
CA TYR A 26 -16.73 9.86 24.63
C TYR A 26 -16.86 9.03 23.33
N ILE A 27 -17.96 9.19 22.59
CA ILE A 27 -18.16 8.53 21.29
C ILE A 27 -17.11 9.01 20.29
N VAL A 28 -16.88 10.32 20.20
CA VAL A 28 -15.85 10.90 19.33
C VAL A 28 -14.46 10.36 19.70
N TYR A 29 -14.12 10.33 21.00
CA TYR A 29 -12.88 9.75 21.50
C TYR A 29 -12.72 8.26 21.14
N LYS A 30 -13.77 7.46 21.27
CA LYS A 30 -13.77 6.04 20.87
C LYS A 30 -13.60 5.86 19.35
N ILE A 31 -14.25 6.68 18.53
CA ILE A 31 -14.08 6.67 17.06
C ILE A 31 -12.64 7.03 16.69
N ILE A 32 -12.11 8.07 17.33
CA ILE A 32 -10.76 8.58 17.12
C ILE A 32 -9.70 7.52 17.49
N THR A 33 -9.83 6.86 18.65
CA THR A 33 -8.91 5.81 19.10
C THR A 33 -8.99 4.55 18.22
N ALA A 34 -10.19 4.11 17.84
CA ALA A 34 -10.38 3.00 16.91
C ALA A 34 -9.85 3.31 15.48
N SER A 35 -9.91 4.58 15.06
CA SER A 35 -9.30 5.02 13.80
C SER A 35 -7.77 4.98 13.85
N SER A 36 -7.15 5.14 15.02
CA SER A 36 -5.70 5.15 15.17
C SER A 36 -5.07 3.74 15.09
N SER A 37 -5.74 2.69 15.56
CA SER A 37 -5.23 1.32 15.44
C SER A 37 -5.29 0.82 13.99
N LYS A 38 -6.41 1.07 13.30
CA LYS A 38 -6.58 0.75 11.86
C LYS A 38 -5.58 1.48 10.97
N TRP A 39 -5.09 2.65 11.41
CA TRP A 39 -4.03 3.37 10.73
C TRP A 39 -2.71 2.60 10.72
N SER A 40 -2.33 1.97 11.85
CA SER A 40 -1.10 1.17 11.96
C SER A 40 -1.07 0.02 10.96
N GLU A 41 -2.19 -0.68 10.79
CA GLU A 41 -2.31 -1.81 9.84
C GLU A 41 -2.29 -1.33 8.38
N ARG A 42 -2.97 -0.22 8.09
CA ARG A 42 -2.94 0.41 6.76
C ARG A 42 -1.52 0.85 6.38
N GLU A 43 -0.81 1.49 7.31
CA GLU A 43 0.56 1.96 7.09
C GLU A 43 1.50 0.78 6.84
N GLN A 44 1.39 -0.28 7.64
CA GLN A 44 2.13 -1.51 7.42
C GLN A 44 1.83 -2.14 6.05
N SER A 45 0.56 -2.14 5.62
CA SER A 45 0.16 -2.62 4.30
C SER A 45 0.82 -1.83 3.16
N TYR A 46 0.87 -0.49 3.26
CA TYR A 46 1.60 0.34 2.29
C TYR A 46 3.10 0.05 2.29
N CYS A 47 3.74 -0.02 3.47
CA CYS A 47 5.17 -0.27 3.57
C CYS A 47 5.54 -1.60 2.91
N ILE A 48 4.84 -2.68 3.24
CA ILE A 48 5.13 -4.01 2.66
C ILE A 48 4.96 -3.98 1.14
N LEU A 49 3.89 -3.38 0.61
CA LEU A 49 3.68 -3.32 -0.83
C LEU A 49 4.74 -2.46 -1.54
N LEU A 50 5.07 -1.29 -0.99
CA LEU A 50 6.08 -0.39 -1.56
C LEU A 50 7.48 -0.99 -1.52
N GLU A 51 7.85 -1.68 -0.44
CA GLU A 51 9.13 -2.39 -0.32
C GLU A 51 9.26 -3.47 -1.39
N ASN A 52 8.23 -4.29 -1.57
CA ASN A 52 8.28 -5.35 -2.59
C ASN A 52 8.19 -4.80 -4.02
N LEU A 53 7.39 -3.75 -4.27
CA LEU A 53 7.36 -3.08 -5.58
C LEU A 53 8.73 -2.46 -5.91
N GLY A 54 9.39 -1.82 -4.93
CA GLY A 54 10.74 -1.29 -5.09
C GLY A 54 11.78 -2.38 -5.32
N ALA A 55 11.71 -3.49 -4.58
CA ALA A 55 12.61 -4.64 -4.79
C ALA A 55 12.45 -5.25 -6.19
N TRP A 56 11.20 -5.34 -6.69
CA TRP A 56 10.94 -5.83 -8.03
C TRP A 56 11.46 -4.85 -9.09
N GLN A 57 11.24 -3.54 -8.90
CA GLN A 57 11.77 -2.49 -9.77
C GLN A 57 13.30 -2.54 -9.87
N ASN A 58 13.99 -2.68 -8.74
CA ASN A 58 15.45 -2.78 -8.69
C ASN A 58 15.94 -4.03 -9.43
N SER A 59 15.33 -5.19 -9.16
CA SER A 59 15.62 -6.45 -9.87
C SER A 59 15.48 -6.33 -11.39
N LEU A 60 14.45 -5.62 -11.87
CA LEU A 60 14.22 -5.42 -13.31
C LEU A 60 15.24 -4.44 -13.89
N THR A 61 15.54 -3.36 -13.19
CA THR A 61 16.50 -2.33 -13.61
C THR A 61 17.92 -2.91 -13.70
N ASP A 62 18.35 -3.64 -12.68
CA ASP A 62 19.67 -4.27 -12.67
C ASP A 62 19.83 -5.24 -13.85
N ARG A 63 18.81 -6.07 -14.09
CA ARG A 63 18.79 -7.01 -15.22
C ARG A 63 18.69 -6.32 -16.57
N LEU A 64 18.06 -5.16 -16.66
CA LEU A 64 17.99 -4.38 -17.89
C LEU A 64 19.34 -3.73 -18.22
N ASN A 65 20.04 -3.22 -17.20
CA ASN A 65 21.36 -2.61 -17.35
C ASN A 65 22.40 -3.60 -17.90
N TYR A 66 22.26 -4.90 -17.57
CA TYR A 66 23.07 -5.97 -18.19
C TYR A 66 23.01 -5.99 -19.72
N TYR A 67 21.93 -5.49 -20.33
CA TYR A 67 21.78 -5.42 -21.79
C TYR A 67 22.21 -4.08 -22.39
N GLN A 68 22.56 -3.07 -21.58
CA GLN A 68 22.86 -1.70 -22.02
C GLN A 68 24.34 -1.31 -21.95
N GLU A 69 25.21 -2.09 -21.30
CA GLU A 69 26.64 -1.75 -21.15
C GLU A 69 27.46 -1.95 -22.44
N PRO A 70 28.14 -0.91 -22.98
CA PRO A 70 29.05 -1.06 -24.11
C PRO A 70 30.29 -1.87 -23.72
N GLY A 71 30.58 -2.95 -24.44
CA GLY A 71 31.65 -3.89 -24.11
C GLY A 71 31.14 -5.21 -23.50
N SER A 72 29.84 -5.31 -23.20
CA SER A 72 29.14 -6.59 -22.95
C SER A 72 28.96 -7.45 -24.21
N TRP A 73 29.72 -7.18 -25.29
CA TRP A 73 29.77 -8.00 -26.49
C TRP A 73 30.13 -9.43 -26.08
N HIS A 74 29.09 -10.26 -25.99
CA HIS A 74 29.12 -11.71 -25.77
C HIS A 74 29.75 -12.18 -24.45
N SER A 75 29.01 -12.03 -23.34
CA SER A 75 28.55 -13.28 -22.73
C SER A 75 27.03 -13.35 -22.87
N GLU A 76 26.58 -14.12 -23.86
CA GLU A 76 25.19 -14.57 -23.98
C GLU A 76 24.85 -15.57 -22.87
N ASP A 77 25.29 -15.33 -21.64
CA ASP A 77 24.99 -16.23 -20.54
C ASP A 77 24.01 -15.57 -19.57
N PRO A 78 22.70 -15.70 -19.82
CA PRO A 78 21.68 -15.54 -18.78
C PRO A 78 21.89 -16.49 -17.58
N LYS A 79 22.97 -17.28 -17.57
CA LYS A 79 23.49 -18.03 -16.42
C LYS A 79 24.54 -17.28 -15.59
N SER A 80 24.82 -16.00 -15.85
CA SER A 80 25.62 -15.23 -14.89
C SER A 80 24.92 -15.30 -13.51
N SER A 81 25.67 -15.68 -12.49
CA SER A 81 25.12 -15.92 -11.15
C SER A 81 24.38 -14.70 -10.61
N SER A 82 24.89 -13.49 -10.93
CA SER A 82 24.27 -12.23 -10.55
C SER A 82 22.94 -11.96 -11.27
N PHE A 83 22.81 -12.28 -12.56
CA PHE A 83 21.53 -12.15 -13.27
C PHE A 83 20.47 -13.07 -12.66
N GLN A 84 20.84 -14.32 -12.39
CA GLN A 84 19.95 -15.30 -11.77
C GLN A 84 19.54 -14.91 -10.35
N GLU A 85 20.49 -14.43 -9.54
CA GLU A 85 20.21 -13.95 -8.19
C GLU A 85 19.23 -12.77 -8.20
N ASN A 86 19.44 -11.81 -9.09
CA ASN A 86 18.54 -10.67 -9.25
C ASN A 86 17.18 -11.08 -9.80
N GLN A 87 17.12 -12.08 -10.68
CA GLN A 87 15.85 -12.67 -11.12
C GLN A 87 15.09 -13.29 -9.95
N LEU A 88 15.75 -14.07 -9.09
CA LEU A 88 15.15 -14.67 -7.90
C LEU A 88 14.59 -13.60 -6.95
N LYS A 89 15.33 -12.50 -6.71
CA LYS A 89 14.84 -11.36 -5.91
C LYS A 89 13.53 -10.79 -6.47
N GLY A 90 13.45 -10.64 -7.80
CA GLY A 90 12.24 -10.16 -8.48
C GLY A 90 11.06 -11.11 -8.34
N VAL A 91 11.29 -12.43 -8.47
CA VAL A 91 10.26 -13.46 -8.29
C VAL A 91 9.73 -13.48 -6.86
N VAL A 92 10.62 -13.39 -5.86
CA VAL A 92 10.24 -13.33 -4.45
C VAL A 92 9.40 -12.07 -4.17
N ALA A 93 9.82 -10.92 -4.69
CA ALA A 93 9.07 -9.68 -4.55
C ALA A 93 7.66 -9.76 -5.17
N TYR A 94 7.55 -10.33 -6.38
CA TYR A 94 6.26 -10.59 -7.04
C TYR A 94 5.34 -11.49 -6.20
N GLU A 95 5.86 -12.62 -5.71
CA GLU A 95 5.07 -13.56 -4.90
C GLU A 95 4.62 -12.92 -3.57
N ASN A 96 5.46 -12.09 -2.96
CA ASN A 96 5.10 -11.35 -1.76
C ASN A 96 3.98 -10.33 -2.03
N ILE A 97 4.04 -9.60 -3.15
CA ILE A 97 2.95 -8.69 -3.56
C ILE A 97 1.65 -9.48 -3.72
N ARG A 98 1.70 -10.60 -4.47
CA ARG A 98 0.52 -11.43 -4.74
C ARG A 98 -0.13 -11.95 -3.45
N LYS A 99 0.66 -12.42 -2.48
CA LYS A 99 0.17 -12.88 -1.17
C LYS A 99 -0.44 -11.72 -0.38
N GLN A 100 0.26 -10.59 -0.34
CA GLN A 100 -0.14 -9.42 0.45
C GLN A 100 -1.40 -8.73 -0.09
N MET A 101 -1.70 -8.87 -1.39
CA MET A 101 -2.88 -8.25 -2.00
C MET A 101 -4.20 -8.66 -1.36
N SER A 102 -4.31 -9.88 -0.83
CA SER A 102 -5.53 -10.34 -0.14
C SER A 102 -5.90 -9.48 1.07
N VAL A 103 -4.91 -9.12 1.87
CA VAL A 103 -5.06 -8.29 3.08
C VAL A 103 -5.10 -6.81 2.72
N SER A 104 -4.18 -6.36 1.87
CA SER A 104 -4.06 -4.95 1.49
C SER A 104 -5.30 -4.42 0.75
N ARG A 105 -6.08 -5.28 0.10
CA ARG A 105 -7.31 -4.90 -0.63
C ARG A 105 -8.30 -4.09 0.21
N ILE A 106 -8.34 -4.33 1.51
CA ILE A 106 -9.26 -3.67 2.46
C ILE A 106 -8.82 -2.22 2.73
N TYR A 107 -7.53 -1.94 2.64
CA TYR A 107 -6.95 -0.66 3.03
C TYR A 107 -6.65 0.26 1.84
N LEU A 108 -6.44 -0.30 0.65
CA LEU A 108 -6.18 0.44 -0.58
C LEU A 108 -7.45 1.07 -1.16
N SER A 109 -7.32 2.23 -1.78
CA SER A 109 -8.35 2.81 -2.64
C SER A 109 -8.63 1.92 -3.85
N ASN A 110 -9.81 2.08 -4.45
CA ASN A 110 -10.15 1.41 -5.70
C ASN A 110 -9.11 1.65 -6.81
N ASN A 111 -8.51 2.85 -6.88
CA ASN A 111 -7.52 3.15 -7.89
C ASN A 111 -6.22 2.35 -7.67
N SER A 112 -5.63 2.42 -6.47
CA SER A 112 -4.39 1.67 -6.16
C SER A 112 -4.60 0.17 -6.28
N ARG A 113 -5.73 -0.35 -5.78
CA ARG A 113 -6.09 -1.76 -5.93
C ARG A 113 -6.12 -2.16 -7.41
N ASN A 114 -6.85 -1.42 -8.24
CA ASN A 114 -6.99 -1.76 -9.66
C ASN A 114 -5.65 -1.69 -10.39
N VAL A 115 -4.77 -0.75 -10.03
CA VAL A 115 -3.45 -0.64 -10.64
C VAL A 115 -2.54 -1.82 -10.27
N VAL A 116 -2.52 -2.24 -9.01
CA VAL A 116 -1.70 -3.41 -8.61
C VAL A 116 -2.28 -4.72 -9.16
N GLU A 117 -3.60 -4.89 -9.15
CA GLU A 117 -4.23 -6.07 -9.76
C GLU A 117 -3.98 -6.13 -11.26
N LYS A 118 -4.03 -4.97 -11.93
CA LYS A 118 -3.65 -4.85 -13.33
C LYS A 118 -2.18 -5.20 -13.54
N LEU A 119 -1.26 -4.73 -12.71
CA LEU A 119 0.16 -5.12 -12.77
C LEU A 119 0.32 -6.65 -12.68
N LEU A 120 -0.36 -7.30 -11.74
CA LEU A 120 -0.27 -8.77 -11.59
C LEU A 120 -0.82 -9.52 -12.81
N SER A 121 -1.87 -9.00 -13.45
CA SER A 121 -2.43 -9.56 -14.69
C SER A 121 -1.53 -9.28 -15.90
N ASP A 122 -1.07 -8.05 -16.04
CA ASP A 122 -0.25 -7.58 -17.16
C ASP A 122 1.11 -8.26 -17.14
N TYR A 123 1.69 -8.53 -15.96
CA TYR A 123 2.92 -9.30 -15.82
C TYR A 123 2.85 -10.65 -16.55
N TRP A 124 1.80 -11.44 -16.30
CA TRP A 124 1.62 -12.73 -16.96
C TRP A 124 1.41 -12.58 -18.47
N TYR A 125 0.62 -11.58 -18.89
CA TYR A 125 0.42 -11.31 -20.31
C TYR A 125 1.72 -10.86 -21.01
N ILE A 126 2.55 -10.06 -20.33
CA ILE A 126 3.83 -9.58 -20.85
C ILE A 126 4.79 -10.75 -21.04
N SER A 127 4.88 -11.66 -20.07
CA SER A 127 5.77 -12.82 -20.16
C SER A 127 5.36 -13.81 -21.25
N GLU A 128 4.06 -14.02 -21.46
CA GLU A 128 3.56 -15.06 -22.39
C GLU A 128 3.37 -14.56 -23.82
N HIS A 129 3.02 -13.28 -24.02
CA HIS A 129 2.48 -12.84 -25.31
C HIS A 129 3.05 -11.53 -25.85
N LYS A 130 3.47 -10.61 -24.98
CA LYS A 130 3.83 -9.25 -25.42
C LYS A 130 5.32 -9.07 -25.67
N ALA A 131 6.17 -9.72 -24.88
CA ALA A 131 7.61 -9.54 -24.99
C ALA A 131 8.19 -10.37 -26.15
N VAL A 132 8.89 -9.71 -27.07
CA VAL A 132 9.59 -10.39 -28.18
C VAL A 132 10.92 -10.98 -27.71
N CYS A 133 11.54 -10.35 -26.70
CA CYS A 133 12.81 -10.79 -26.11
C CYS A 133 12.87 -10.43 -24.61
N THR A 134 13.91 -10.91 -23.91
CA THR A 134 14.12 -10.64 -22.48
C THR A 134 14.22 -9.14 -22.18
N GLY A 135 14.91 -8.36 -23.04
CA GLY A 135 15.01 -6.91 -22.87
C GLY A 135 13.66 -6.20 -22.95
N ASP A 136 12.80 -6.60 -23.89
CA ASP A 136 11.42 -6.11 -24.02
C ASP A 136 10.58 -6.47 -22.80
N TYR A 137 10.68 -7.73 -22.34
CA TYR A 137 10.01 -8.20 -21.13
C TYR A 137 10.40 -7.33 -19.93
N LEU A 138 11.69 -7.09 -19.71
CA LEU A 138 12.20 -6.30 -18.58
C LEU A 138 11.71 -4.85 -18.66
N ASN A 139 11.79 -4.21 -19.83
CA ASN A 139 11.33 -2.84 -20.04
C ASN A 139 9.82 -2.68 -19.82
N LEU A 140 9.01 -3.56 -20.42
CA LEU A 140 7.56 -3.50 -20.32
C LEU A 140 7.10 -3.75 -18.88
N THR A 141 7.68 -4.74 -18.22
CA THR A 141 7.36 -5.05 -16.83
C THR A 141 7.79 -3.91 -15.91
N LEU A 142 8.99 -3.35 -16.09
CA LEU A 142 9.49 -2.23 -15.30
C LEU A 142 8.55 -1.02 -15.34
N ARG A 143 8.00 -0.72 -16.51
CA ARG A 143 7.03 0.38 -16.69
C ARG A 143 5.76 0.16 -15.87
N GLU A 144 5.19 -1.04 -15.90
CA GLU A 144 3.97 -1.34 -15.12
C GLU A 144 4.26 -1.36 -13.61
N VAL A 145 5.42 -1.88 -13.19
CA VAL A 145 5.84 -1.88 -11.78
C VAL A 145 6.01 -0.45 -11.27
N GLN A 146 6.68 0.42 -12.02
CA GLN A 146 6.89 1.81 -11.65
C GLN A 146 5.59 2.59 -11.55
N LYS A 147 4.66 2.37 -12.49
CA LYS A 147 3.32 2.96 -12.43
C LYS A 147 2.56 2.55 -11.18
N ALA A 148 2.62 1.27 -10.80
CA ALA A 148 2.00 0.80 -9.57
C ALA A 148 2.64 1.41 -8.32
N TYR A 149 3.97 1.48 -8.29
CA TYR A 149 4.73 2.10 -7.22
C TYR A 149 4.34 3.57 -7.02
N ASP A 150 4.32 4.37 -8.09
CA ASP A 150 4.00 5.80 -8.02
C ASP A 150 2.56 6.07 -7.55
N VAL A 151 1.61 5.26 -8.02
CA VAL A 151 0.21 5.35 -7.59
C VAL A 151 0.09 5.04 -6.10
N LEU A 152 0.69 3.94 -5.63
CA LEU A 152 0.66 3.55 -4.22
C LEU A 152 1.36 4.58 -3.33
N LEU A 153 2.53 5.07 -3.74
CA LEU A 153 3.32 6.04 -2.98
C LEU A 153 2.56 7.35 -2.82
N ASN A 154 1.90 7.81 -3.89
CA ASN A 154 1.08 9.01 -3.84
C ASN A 154 -0.13 8.85 -2.91
N GLU A 155 -0.76 7.67 -2.90
CA GLU A 155 -1.84 7.38 -1.98
C GLU A 155 -1.35 7.33 -0.52
N ALA A 156 -0.26 6.61 -0.25
CA ALA A 156 0.34 6.52 1.07
C ALA A 156 0.72 7.90 1.63
N LYS A 157 1.30 8.78 0.80
CA LYS A 157 1.61 10.17 1.18
C LYS A 157 0.36 10.98 1.53
N LYS A 158 -0.70 10.88 0.72
CA LYS A 158 -1.97 11.57 0.96
C LYS A 158 -2.60 11.09 2.26
N ASP A 159 -2.65 9.78 2.48
CA ASP A 159 -3.20 9.21 3.70
C ASP A 159 -2.36 9.59 4.93
N LEU A 160 -1.03 9.60 4.83
CA LEU A 160 -0.14 10.02 5.92
C LEU A 160 -0.37 11.48 6.32
N SER A 161 -0.58 12.36 5.35
CA SER A 161 -0.89 13.78 5.62
C SER A 161 -2.19 13.95 6.41
N LYS A 162 -3.24 13.19 6.07
CA LYS A 162 -4.52 13.17 6.80
C LYS A 162 -4.36 12.63 8.21
N SER A 163 -3.58 11.55 8.38
CA SER A 163 -3.31 10.96 9.69
C SER A 163 -2.59 11.94 10.63
N LYS A 164 -1.59 12.68 10.12
CA LYS A 164 -0.91 13.72 10.91
C LYS A 164 -1.86 14.82 11.37
N GLN A 165 -2.78 15.26 10.51
CA GLN A 165 -3.82 16.24 10.88
C GLN A 165 -4.74 15.70 11.98
N LEU A 166 -5.17 14.43 11.88
CA LEU A 166 -6.01 13.80 12.89
C LEU A 166 -5.30 13.64 14.24
N LYS A 167 -4.02 13.24 14.24
CA LYS A 167 -3.19 13.17 15.46
C LYS A 167 -2.99 14.54 16.11
N PHE A 168 -2.88 15.60 15.31
CA PHE A 168 -2.81 16.96 15.82
C PHE A 168 -4.11 17.38 16.51
N ILE A 169 -5.27 17.10 15.90
CA ILE A 169 -6.59 17.34 16.50
C ILE A 169 -6.75 16.54 17.80
N GLN A 170 -6.38 15.24 17.81
CA GLN A 170 -6.35 14.42 19.01
C GLN A 170 -5.56 15.07 20.14
N LYS A 171 -4.34 15.54 19.84
CA LYS A 171 -3.48 16.17 20.83
C LYS A 171 -4.10 17.44 21.40
N LEU A 172 -4.70 18.28 20.55
CA LEU A 172 -5.41 19.49 21.00
C LEU A 172 -6.60 19.17 21.90
N VAL A 173 -7.36 18.12 21.59
CA VAL A 173 -8.50 17.69 22.41
C VAL A 173 -8.02 17.16 23.76
N SER A 174 -6.97 16.33 23.78
CA SER A 174 -6.40 15.77 25.03
C SER A 174 -5.70 16.79 25.93
N GLN A 175 -5.37 17.98 25.44
CA GLN A 175 -4.77 19.06 26.23
C GLN A 175 -5.82 20.00 26.84
N ASN A 176 -7.08 19.87 26.44
CA ASN A 176 -8.20 20.68 26.92
C ASN A 176 -9.13 19.90 27.87
N GLU A 177 -8.75 18.67 28.25
CA GLU A 177 -9.29 17.90 29.39
C GLU A 177 -8.42 18.17 30.64
#